data_AF-A0A7J6JLW7-F1
#
_entry.id   AF-A0A7J6JLW7-F1
#
_cell.length_a   1.000
_cell.length_b   1.000
_cell.length_c   1.000
_cell.angle_alpha   90.00
_cell.angle_beta   90.00
_cell.angle_gamma   90.00
#
_symmetry.space_group_name_H-M   'P 1'
#
loop_
_entity.id
_entity.type
_entity.pdbx_description
1 polymer ?
#
loop_
_entity_poly.entity_id
_entity_poly.type
_entity_poly.pdbx_seq_one_letter_code
_entity_poly.pdbx_strand_id
1 'polypeptide(L)'
;MISSFLPDFDLPTAPSPSSRVPPAWSLSRRVTTTTTTMASMLLMLLLLPPFGGAHTGGMERLPPVQSLGNLEPLTPGTARRYLPRVALRRHSFFSATTHRSFDTPLAVAMDSQLLTPDTPERSPTCRDAFPFNSPESSKDRAAPWEFSHDGYYPITPPTEECESDEELATIASSIDLEAEPLVAVIGVGYVGEHLVGNFARKFNVLGFDVSEARVQSLEREFGPDSKAKFTSKPSDMGAATHFLISVPTLLRPDQTVDTSFLRSALKNVATYARAGSVVVVESSVAVGMTRELLGPLAQERHFFAGMSPERVDPGRVEPPAHAIPKIVSGLDDMVPGSLNAIVRLYSQVFDNVVPVSRPEVAEMTKLYENCQRMMCIAFANEMADACVGHGVDPYEVSGAAATKPFGYMPFTPSLGVGGHCIPVNPYYLLSNNQFPLLQHATERMRARPSAIAQRAVDALCAEKPRPSVLVVGMGFKKGQSHLANSPGLELAKSLVLSEKVDVCWADPLVKQEAVPQIPRLNDVEGWNVKSLEERFDMIIVAFRQSGLDFDVLSQLQSTRVEMWCN
;
A
#
# COMPACT_ATOMS: atom_id res chain seq x y z
N MET A 1 26.29 20.18 10.48
CA MET A 1 26.86 20.49 11.80
C MET A 1 26.61 19.32 12.75
N ILE A 2 27.59 18.45 12.92
CA ILE A 2 27.80 17.63 14.13
C ILE A 2 29.33 17.62 14.31
N SER A 3 29.82 17.96 15.50
CA SER A 3 31.25 17.97 15.80
C SER A 3 31.51 17.60 17.25
N SER A 4 32.65 16.93 17.46
CA SER A 4 33.42 16.92 18.71
C SER A 4 32.67 16.70 20.03
N PHE A 5 32.57 15.43 20.46
CA PHE A 5 32.77 15.05 21.87
C PHE A 5 33.27 13.59 21.96
N LEU A 6 34.56 13.44 22.24
CA LEU A 6 35.21 12.22 22.73
C LEU A 6 36.26 12.65 23.75
N PRO A 7 36.37 12.02 24.94
CA PRO A 7 37.47 12.22 25.86
C PRO A 7 38.67 11.32 25.50
N ASP A 8 39.87 11.78 25.82
CA ASP A 8 41.12 11.04 25.56
C ASP A 8 41.26 9.76 26.39
N PHE A 9 41.98 8.78 25.84
CA PHE A 9 42.45 7.58 26.54
C PHE A 9 43.91 7.32 26.15
N ASP A 10 44.80 7.27 27.14
CA ASP A 10 46.21 6.91 26.95
C ASP A 10 46.38 5.45 26.50
N LEU A 11 47.26 5.22 25.53
CA LEU A 11 47.64 3.90 25.04
C LEU A 11 49.14 3.63 25.26
N PRO A 12 49.52 2.59 26.02
CA PRO A 12 50.91 2.16 26.13
C PRO A 12 51.46 1.58 24.81
N THR A 13 52.76 1.72 24.59
CA THR A 13 53.47 1.32 23.36
C THR A 13 53.59 -0.19 23.18
N ALA A 14 53.47 -0.65 21.93
CA ALA A 14 53.66 -2.04 21.53
C ALA A 14 55.14 -2.41 21.24
N PRO A 15 55.51 -3.69 21.38
CA PRO A 15 56.65 -4.30 20.68
C PRO A 15 56.20 -5.27 19.56
N SER A 16 57.09 -5.55 18.61
CA SER A 16 56.90 -6.51 17.51
C SER A 16 58.28 -7.05 17.06
N PRO A 17 58.37 -7.98 16.08
CA PRO A 17 57.37 -8.93 15.57
C PRO A 17 57.85 -10.39 15.69
N SER A 18 57.01 -11.37 15.31
CA SER A 18 57.48 -12.70 14.89
C SER A 18 56.61 -13.27 13.77
N SER A 19 57.20 -14.07 12.89
CA SER A 19 56.60 -14.52 11.63
C SER A 19 56.34 -16.03 11.60
N ARG A 20 55.29 -16.43 10.88
CA ARG A 20 55.17 -17.73 10.19
C ARG A 20 53.97 -17.74 9.23
N VAL A 21 54.16 -18.36 8.07
CA VAL A 21 53.14 -18.59 7.03
C VAL A 21 53.28 -20.06 6.58
N PRO A 22 52.20 -20.84 6.48
CA PRO A 22 52.17 -22.12 5.78
C PRO A 22 51.73 -21.97 4.29
N PRO A 23 52.12 -22.90 3.39
CA PRO A 23 52.07 -22.70 1.94
C PRO A 23 50.79 -23.20 1.26
N ALA A 24 50.62 -22.82 -0.02
CA ALA A 24 49.47 -23.15 -0.86
C ALA A 24 49.72 -24.31 -1.85
N TRP A 25 48.64 -25.03 -2.19
CA TRP A 25 48.47 -25.95 -3.32
C TRP A 25 47.04 -25.74 -3.86
N SER A 26 46.66 -26.01 -5.12
CA SER A 26 47.29 -25.97 -6.45
C SER A 26 46.18 -26.27 -7.49
N LEU A 27 46.49 -26.31 -8.79
CA LEU A 27 45.59 -26.67 -9.91
C LEU A 27 44.47 -25.64 -10.26
N SER A 28 43.94 -25.64 -11.49
CA SER A 28 44.55 -25.09 -12.73
C SER A 28 43.61 -25.24 -13.93
N ARG A 29 43.66 -24.29 -14.90
CA ARG A 29 43.17 -24.44 -16.30
C ARG A 29 41.63 -24.61 -16.44
N ARG A 30 40.95 -24.20 -17.51
CA ARG A 30 41.28 -23.57 -18.82
C ARG A 30 40.01 -22.83 -19.29
N VAL A 31 40.14 -21.64 -19.87
CA VAL A 31 39.34 -21.21 -21.04
C VAL A 31 40.31 -20.50 -21.99
N THR A 32 40.11 -20.63 -23.30
CA THR A 32 41.00 -20.09 -24.34
C THR A 32 40.40 -18.88 -25.07
N THR A 33 41.31 -18.07 -25.60
CA THR A 33 41.22 -17.13 -26.74
C THR A 33 40.08 -17.40 -27.75
N THR A 34 39.55 -16.40 -28.48
CA THR A 34 40.34 -15.51 -29.38
C THR A 34 39.68 -14.15 -29.70
N THR A 35 40.53 -13.15 -30.02
CA THR A 35 40.38 -11.94 -30.87
C THR A 35 39.00 -11.59 -31.45
N THR A 36 38.59 -10.32 -31.55
CA THR A 36 39.34 -9.07 -31.90
C THR A 36 38.63 -7.83 -31.25
N THR A 37 38.90 -6.52 -31.40
CA THR A 37 39.60 -5.65 -32.39
C THR A 37 40.14 -4.33 -31.76
N MET A 38 40.80 -3.50 -32.57
CA MET A 38 41.22 -2.09 -32.39
C MET A 38 40.05 -1.07 -32.25
N ALA A 39 40.22 0.21 -31.87
CA ALA A 39 41.27 0.95 -31.12
C ALA A 39 40.83 2.44 -30.89
N SER A 40 41.72 3.26 -30.29
CA SER A 40 41.66 4.74 -30.15
C SER A 40 40.71 5.28 -29.06
N MET A 41 40.98 6.40 -28.37
CA MET A 41 42.12 7.35 -28.43
C MET A 41 42.48 7.88 -27.02
N LEU A 42 43.66 8.52 -26.84
CA LEU A 42 44.21 8.86 -25.52
C LEU A 42 44.84 10.28 -25.46
N LEU A 43 44.50 11.02 -24.39
CA LEU A 43 45.25 12.09 -23.69
C LEU A 43 45.57 13.46 -24.34
N MET A 44 45.56 14.47 -23.45
CA MET A 44 46.30 15.76 -23.41
C MET A 44 45.59 17.06 -23.85
N LEU A 45 45.97 18.26 -23.37
CA LEU A 45 46.37 18.77 -22.03
C LEU A 45 46.47 20.31 -22.14
N LEU A 46 46.12 21.06 -21.07
CA LEU A 46 46.24 22.52 -20.83
C LEU A 46 47.03 23.44 -21.82
N LEU A 47 46.48 24.63 -22.11
CA LEU A 47 47.21 25.92 -22.23
C LEU A 47 46.27 27.16 -22.24
N LEU A 48 46.82 28.37 -22.01
CA LEU A 48 46.19 29.71 -21.87
C LEU A 48 47.25 30.80 -22.23
N PRO A 49 46.98 32.13 -22.31
CA PRO A 49 45.73 32.93 -22.37
C PRO A 49 45.71 33.72 -23.73
N PRO A 50 45.69 35.08 -23.89
CA PRO A 50 45.04 36.24 -23.21
C PRO A 50 44.30 37.26 -24.15
N PHE A 51 43.67 38.29 -23.55
CA PHE A 51 43.02 39.50 -24.16
C PHE A 51 41.76 39.25 -25.04
N GLY A 52 40.81 40.19 -25.17
CA GLY A 52 40.59 41.46 -24.46
C GLY A 52 39.59 42.39 -25.19
N GLY A 53 38.67 43.04 -24.46
CA GLY A 53 37.69 43.98 -25.02
C GLY A 53 36.59 44.35 -24.03
N ALA A 54 36.02 45.56 -24.12
CA ALA A 54 35.04 46.08 -23.16
C ALA A 54 33.96 46.92 -23.87
N HIS A 55 32.76 47.03 -23.27
CA HIS A 55 32.16 48.34 -22.99
C HIS A 55 30.95 48.29 -22.02
N THR A 56 30.79 49.40 -21.31
CA THR A 56 29.63 49.95 -20.58
C THR A 56 28.22 49.48 -20.97
N GLY A 57 27.22 49.41 -20.07
CA GLY A 57 27.22 49.75 -18.63
C GLY A 57 25.79 50.07 -18.12
N GLY A 58 25.61 50.19 -16.81
CA GLY A 58 24.33 50.56 -16.18
C GLY A 58 24.32 50.23 -14.68
N MET A 59 24.19 51.25 -13.81
CA MET A 59 24.31 51.10 -12.36
C MET A 59 23.33 52.04 -11.64
N GLU A 60 22.20 51.49 -11.20
CA GLU A 60 21.27 52.22 -10.33
C GLU A 60 21.57 52.02 -8.83
N ARG A 61 21.08 52.96 -8.02
CA ARG A 61 21.52 53.14 -6.62
C ARG A 61 20.40 52.77 -5.65
N LEU A 62 20.74 51.99 -4.63
CA LEU A 62 19.88 51.84 -3.46
C LEU A 62 19.87 53.14 -2.62
N PRO A 63 18.71 53.57 -2.09
CA PRO A 63 18.62 54.71 -1.18
C PRO A 63 19.17 54.38 0.22
N PRO A 64 19.57 55.39 1.00
CA PRO A 64 20.30 55.19 2.27
C PRO A 64 19.40 54.90 3.47
N VAL A 65 19.99 54.25 4.48
CA VAL A 65 19.41 54.06 5.82
C VAL A 65 19.37 55.38 6.59
N GLN A 66 18.25 55.66 7.27
CA GLN A 66 18.20 56.61 8.38
C GLN A 66 18.00 55.87 9.70
N SER A 67 18.57 56.41 10.78
CA SER A 67 18.48 55.89 12.13
C SER A 67 18.03 56.97 13.11
N LEU A 68 17.17 56.58 14.07
CA LEU A 68 17.02 57.06 15.47
C LEU A 68 15.56 56.88 15.92
N GLY A 69 15.35 56.42 17.16
CA GLY A 69 14.01 56.22 17.73
C GLY A 69 14.00 55.16 18.86
N ASN A 70 14.38 55.57 20.08
CA ASN A 70 14.47 54.69 21.23
C ASN A 70 13.09 54.09 21.64
N LEU A 71 13.06 52.80 21.96
CA LEU A 71 12.07 52.20 22.86
C LEU A 71 12.77 51.17 23.78
N GLU A 72 12.24 51.01 24.99
CA GLU A 72 12.87 50.25 26.09
C GLU A 72 12.63 48.73 26.02
N PRO A 73 13.48 47.90 26.65
CA PRO A 73 13.40 46.45 26.55
C PRO A 73 12.24 45.86 27.36
N LEU A 74 11.32 45.18 26.67
CA LEU A 74 10.28 44.36 27.31
C LEU A 74 10.83 43.03 27.84
N THR A 75 10.27 42.58 28.97
CA THR A 75 10.69 41.36 29.68
C THR A 75 10.31 40.06 28.95
N PRO A 76 11.02 38.94 29.16
CA PRO A 76 10.73 37.68 28.45
C PRO A 76 9.43 37.02 28.91
N GLY A 77 8.37 37.18 28.12
CA GLY A 77 7.10 36.47 28.31
C GLY A 77 7.22 34.95 28.08
N THR A 78 6.57 34.16 28.92
CA THR A 78 6.65 32.69 28.95
C THR A 78 6.30 32.01 27.62
N ALA A 79 7.29 31.38 26.96
CA ALA A 79 7.05 30.47 25.85
C ALA A 79 6.46 29.14 26.33
N ARG A 80 5.17 28.89 26.07
CA ARG A 80 4.52 27.59 26.35
C ARG A 80 5.05 26.50 25.40
N ARG A 81 6.05 25.72 25.84
CA ARG A 81 6.37 24.43 25.22
C ARG A 81 5.29 23.40 25.56
N TYR A 82 4.50 22.99 24.57
CA TYR A 82 3.71 21.76 24.67
C TYR A 82 4.65 20.56 24.53
N LEU A 83 4.83 19.80 25.61
CA LEU A 83 5.39 18.46 25.60
C LEU A 83 4.28 17.48 26.02
N PRO A 84 3.94 16.46 25.23
CA PRO A 84 2.95 15.46 25.63
C PRO A 84 3.49 14.64 26.81
N ARG A 85 2.75 14.60 27.93
CA ARG A 85 3.08 13.75 29.08
C ARG A 85 2.82 12.28 28.73
N VAL A 86 3.89 11.50 28.57
CA VAL A 86 3.79 10.03 28.52
C VAL A 86 3.33 9.51 29.89
N ALA A 87 2.11 8.97 29.95
CA ALA A 87 1.53 8.47 31.18
C ALA A 87 1.95 7.01 31.45
N LEU A 88 3.08 6.82 32.14
CA LEU A 88 3.54 5.51 32.61
C LEU A 88 2.58 4.92 33.67
N ARG A 89 1.57 4.16 33.22
CA ARG A 89 0.78 3.29 34.12
C ARG A 89 1.61 2.06 34.51
N ARG A 90 2.12 2.06 35.75
CA ARG A 90 2.60 0.84 36.40
C ARG A 90 1.39 -0.03 36.75
N HIS A 91 1.31 -1.24 36.20
CA HIS A 91 0.45 -2.29 36.74
C HIS A 91 1.20 -3.04 37.85
N SER A 92 0.73 -2.88 39.09
CA SER A 92 1.21 -3.64 40.25
C SER A 92 0.41 -4.92 40.40
N PHE A 93 1.09 -6.06 40.50
CA PHE A 93 0.50 -7.34 40.88
C PHE A 93 -0.19 -7.25 42.25
N PHE A 94 -1.33 -7.91 42.40
CA PHE A 94 -1.81 -8.38 43.69
C PHE A 94 -2.47 -9.76 43.53
N SER A 95 -2.17 -10.67 44.45
CA SER A 95 -2.75 -12.01 44.53
C SER A 95 -3.83 -12.02 45.61
N ALA A 96 -4.95 -12.71 45.34
CA ALA A 96 -5.96 -13.04 46.34
C ALA A 96 -6.70 -14.33 45.94
N THR A 97 -6.42 -15.43 46.64
CA THR A 97 -7.14 -16.71 46.51
C THR A 97 -8.31 -16.78 47.49
N THR A 98 -9.50 -17.16 47.01
CA THR A 98 -10.58 -17.72 47.85
C THR A 98 -11.38 -18.77 47.08
N HIS A 99 -11.44 -19.99 47.61
CA HIS A 99 -12.45 -20.99 47.23
C HIS A 99 -13.84 -20.59 47.72
N ARG A 100 -14.88 -20.95 46.97
CA ARG A 100 -16.02 -21.74 47.49
C ARG A 100 -16.87 -22.33 46.36
N SER A 101 -17.25 -23.59 46.54
CA SER A 101 -18.25 -24.32 45.75
C SER A 101 -19.63 -24.20 46.39
N PHE A 102 -20.70 -24.40 45.61
CA PHE A 102 -21.90 -25.16 45.97
C PHE A 102 -22.78 -25.40 44.73
N ASP A 103 -23.79 -26.27 44.87
CA ASP A 103 -24.33 -27.07 43.78
C ASP A 103 -25.67 -26.62 43.16
N THR A 104 -25.91 -27.22 41.99
CA THR A 104 -27.12 -27.47 41.18
C THR A 104 -28.51 -27.58 41.87
N PRO A 105 -29.63 -27.78 41.12
CA PRO A 105 -30.01 -27.35 39.76
C PRO A 105 -31.42 -26.71 39.72
N LEU A 106 -31.91 -26.36 38.52
CA LEU A 106 -33.35 -26.32 38.24
C LEU A 106 -33.64 -26.84 36.82
N ALA A 107 -34.60 -27.75 36.68
CA ALA A 107 -34.95 -28.39 35.42
C ALA A 107 -36.38 -28.03 35.00
N VAL A 108 -36.60 -27.94 33.69
CA VAL A 108 -37.92 -27.97 33.04
C VAL A 108 -37.83 -29.00 31.92
N ALA A 109 -38.88 -29.79 31.74
CA ALA A 109 -38.95 -30.90 30.78
C ALA A 109 -40.17 -30.74 29.85
N MET A 110 -40.36 -31.73 28.98
CA MET A 110 -41.26 -31.79 27.82
C MET A 110 -40.70 -31.11 26.55
N ASP A 111 -40.88 -31.66 25.35
CA ASP A 111 -41.63 -32.88 24.99
C ASP A 111 -40.90 -33.77 23.97
N SER A 112 -41.30 -35.04 23.88
CA SER A 112 -40.63 -36.07 23.09
C SER A 112 -41.41 -36.49 21.85
N GLN A 113 -40.75 -36.54 20.68
CA GLN A 113 -41.20 -37.33 19.53
C GLN A 113 -40.06 -38.19 19.01
N LEU A 114 -40.42 -39.41 18.57
CA LEU A 114 -39.49 -40.47 18.20
C LEU A 114 -39.21 -40.46 16.69
N LEU A 115 -37.93 -40.48 16.33
CA LEU A 115 -37.46 -40.96 15.02
C LEU A 115 -36.32 -41.97 15.23
N THR A 116 -36.22 -42.92 14.32
CA THR A 116 -35.30 -44.07 14.39
C THR A 116 -33.87 -43.71 13.96
N PRO A 117 -32.84 -44.47 14.38
CA PRO A 117 -31.46 -44.13 14.10
C PRO A 117 -31.04 -44.50 12.67
N ASP A 118 -30.78 -43.49 11.84
CA ASP A 118 -29.97 -43.67 10.64
C ASP A 118 -28.48 -43.80 10.98
N THR A 119 -27.74 -44.48 10.13
CA THR A 119 -26.29 -44.69 10.29
C THR A 119 -25.50 -43.39 10.16
N PRO A 120 -24.42 -43.19 10.94
CA PRO A 120 -23.61 -41.99 10.84
C PRO A 120 -22.85 -41.96 9.50
N GLU A 121 -23.28 -41.08 8.60
CA GLU A 121 -22.50 -40.72 7.43
C GLU A 121 -21.16 -40.11 7.85
N ARG A 122 -20.08 -40.43 7.12
CA ARG A 122 -18.78 -39.80 7.34
C ARG A 122 -18.79 -38.39 6.76
N SER A 123 -18.37 -37.40 7.55
CA SER A 123 -17.95 -36.12 6.99
C SER A 123 -16.73 -36.34 6.06
N PRO A 124 -16.69 -35.69 4.87
CA PRO A 124 -15.65 -35.93 3.88
C PRO A 124 -14.30 -35.36 4.34
N THR A 125 -13.24 -36.15 4.17
CA THR A 125 -11.87 -35.72 4.47
C THR A 125 -11.28 -34.93 3.29
N CYS A 126 -10.11 -34.31 3.50
CA CYS A 126 -9.43 -33.57 2.43
C CYS A 126 -9.08 -34.46 1.21
N ARG A 127 -8.95 -35.78 1.39
CA ARG A 127 -8.70 -36.73 0.30
C ARG A 127 -9.93 -36.95 -0.58
N ASP A 128 -11.12 -36.92 0.02
CA ASP A 128 -12.38 -37.16 -0.67
C ASP A 128 -12.80 -35.96 -1.54
N ALA A 129 -12.18 -34.79 -1.33
CA ALA A 129 -12.36 -33.57 -2.12
C ALA A 129 -11.53 -33.53 -3.43
N PHE A 130 -10.72 -34.55 -3.74
CA PHE A 130 -9.88 -34.60 -4.95
C PHE A 130 -10.33 -35.69 -5.95
N PRO A 131 -11.35 -35.43 -6.80
CA PRO A 131 -11.70 -36.30 -7.92
C PRO A 131 -10.71 -36.12 -9.09
N PHE A 132 -9.42 -36.42 -8.87
CA PHE A 132 -8.43 -36.45 -9.95
C PHE A 132 -8.56 -37.75 -10.75
N ASN A 133 -9.23 -37.66 -11.90
CA ASN A 133 -9.30 -38.76 -12.87
C ASN A 133 -7.91 -39.24 -13.29
N SER A 134 -7.83 -40.54 -13.63
CA SER A 134 -6.62 -41.19 -14.13
C SER A 134 -6.06 -40.53 -15.40
N PRO A 135 -4.74 -40.62 -15.66
CA PRO A 135 -4.05 -39.82 -16.68
C PRO A 135 -4.25 -40.32 -18.13
N GLU A 136 -5.50 -40.51 -18.57
CA GLU A 136 -5.85 -40.90 -19.95
C GLU A 136 -6.97 -40.02 -20.55
N SER A 137 -6.64 -38.75 -20.89
CA SER A 137 -7.33 -37.95 -21.93
C SER A 137 -6.74 -36.53 -22.04
N SER A 138 -5.59 -36.39 -22.69
CA SER A 138 -5.04 -35.07 -23.02
C SER A 138 -5.73 -34.46 -24.25
N LYS A 139 -6.71 -33.57 -24.03
CA LYS A 139 -7.05 -32.50 -25.00
C LYS A 139 -7.80 -31.29 -24.45
N ASP A 140 -8.81 -31.49 -23.61
CA ASP A 140 -9.67 -30.39 -23.13
C ASP A 140 -9.42 -30.04 -21.64
N ARG A 141 -8.23 -29.51 -21.35
CA ARG A 141 -8.01 -28.71 -20.13
C ARG A 141 -8.06 -27.23 -20.51
N ALA A 142 -9.10 -26.53 -20.06
CA ALA A 142 -9.05 -25.07 -19.98
C ALA A 142 -7.85 -24.65 -19.13
N ALA A 143 -7.25 -23.49 -19.42
CA ALA A 143 -6.06 -23.04 -18.70
C ALA A 143 -6.41 -22.86 -17.22
N PRO A 144 -5.73 -23.56 -16.27
CA PRO A 144 -6.19 -23.64 -14.87
C PRO A 144 -6.10 -22.32 -14.09
N TRP A 145 -5.61 -21.25 -14.74
CA TRP A 145 -5.39 -19.94 -14.16
C TRP A 145 -5.89 -18.80 -15.04
N GLU A 146 -7.00 -19.00 -15.75
CA GLU A 146 -7.88 -17.88 -16.12
C GLU A 146 -8.52 -17.29 -14.85
N PHE A 147 -7.69 -16.58 -14.07
CA PHE A 147 -8.09 -15.23 -13.73
C PHE A 147 -8.23 -14.50 -15.06
N SER A 148 -9.39 -13.92 -15.34
CA SER A 148 -9.53 -13.00 -16.45
C SER A 148 -8.48 -11.89 -16.34
N HIS A 149 -8.09 -11.27 -17.44
CA HIS A 149 -7.09 -10.20 -17.44
C HIS A 149 -7.61 -8.88 -16.79
N ASP A 150 -8.73 -8.96 -16.05
CA ASP A 150 -9.47 -7.91 -15.33
C ASP A 150 -8.74 -7.44 -14.05
N GLY A 151 -7.42 -7.24 -14.16
CA GLY A 151 -6.64 -6.39 -13.29
C GLY A 151 -6.24 -6.92 -11.91
N TYR A 152 -5.34 -6.18 -11.26
CA TYR A 152 -4.90 -6.38 -9.88
C TYR A 152 -5.93 -5.88 -8.84
N TYR A 153 -7.15 -5.55 -9.28
CA TYR A 153 -8.18 -4.83 -8.56
C TYR A 153 -9.53 -5.50 -8.86
N PRO A 154 -10.34 -5.85 -7.85
CA PRO A 154 -11.59 -6.59 -8.08
C PRO A 154 -12.58 -5.75 -8.89
N ILE A 155 -12.78 -6.14 -10.16
CA ILE A 155 -13.79 -5.63 -11.10
C ILE A 155 -13.93 -4.10 -11.03
N THR A 156 -12.85 -3.39 -11.37
CA THR A 156 -13.00 -2.02 -11.84
C THR A 156 -13.74 -2.07 -13.18
N PRO A 157 -14.92 -1.44 -13.34
CA PRO A 157 -15.62 -1.44 -14.62
C PRO A 157 -14.74 -0.80 -15.70
N PRO A 158 -14.89 -1.16 -16.99
CA PRO A 158 -14.20 -0.47 -18.07
C PRO A 158 -14.58 1.02 -18.08
N THR A 159 -13.69 1.87 -18.62
CA THR A 159 -14.02 3.27 -18.89
C THR A 159 -15.20 3.36 -19.86
N GLU A 160 -16.14 4.26 -19.59
CA GLU A 160 -17.22 4.58 -20.52
C GLU A 160 -16.68 5.04 -21.88
N GLU A 161 -17.18 4.45 -22.97
CA GLU A 161 -17.04 5.00 -24.32
C GLU A 161 -18.00 6.18 -24.46
N CYS A 162 -17.56 7.38 -24.08
CA CYS A 162 -18.34 8.60 -24.33
C CYS A 162 -18.58 8.77 -25.83
N GLU A 163 -19.85 8.82 -26.26
CA GLU A 163 -20.25 8.87 -27.65
C GLU A 163 -19.64 10.08 -28.39
N SER A 164 -18.66 9.78 -29.25
CA SER A 164 -18.02 10.71 -30.19
C SER A 164 -17.27 11.92 -29.60
N ASP A 165 -16.61 12.65 -30.48
CA ASP A 165 -16.03 13.97 -30.20
C ASP A 165 -17.00 15.05 -30.70
N GLU A 166 -18.19 15.11 -30.08
CA GLU A 166 -19.07 16.27 -30.25
C GLU A 166 -18.36 17.54 -29.77
N GLU A 167 -18.62 18.63 -30.48
CA GLU A 167 -18.05 19.94 -30.22
C GLU A 167 -18.34 20.35 -28.76
N LEU A 168 -17.29 20.56 -27.94
CA LEU A 168 -17.41 20.78 -26.50
C LEU A 168 -18.39 21.92 -26.20
N ALA A 169 -19.62 21.55 -25.82
CA ALA A 169 -20.73 22.48 -25.73
C ALA A 169 -20.40 23.64 -24.79
N THR A 170 -20.33 24.87 -25.33
CA THR A 170 -19.89 26.06 -24.61
C THR A 170 -20.88 26.42 -23.49
N ILE A 171 -20.67 25.89 -22.29
CA ILE A 171 -21.48 26.21 -21.11
C ILE A 171 -21.24 27.68 -20.76
N ALA A 172 -22.14 28.54 -21.25
CA ALA A 172 -21.91 29.98 -21.38
C ALA A 172 -21.99 30.80 -20.07
N SER A 173 -22.00 30.14 -18.91
CA SER A 173 -21.96 30.77 -17.59
C SER A 173 -20.80 30.26 -16.75
N SER A 174 -19.98 31.19 -16.24
CA SER A 174 -19.04 30.91 -15.15
C SER A 174 -19.79 30.57 -13.87
N ILE A 175 -19.12 29.90 -12.93
CA ILE A 175 -19.70 29.71 -11.59
C ILE A 175 -19.85 31.05 -10.86
N ASP A 176 -20.82 31.12 -9.96
CA ASP A 176 -20.87 32.12 -8.90
C ASP A 176 -19.91 31.68 -7.78
N LEU A 177 -19.02 32.58 -7.34
CA LEU A 177 -18.01 32.33 -6.32
C LEU A 177 -18.53 32.51 -4.87
N GLU A 178 -19.76 33.01 -4.71
CA GLU A 178 -20.44 33.19 -3.43
C GLU A 178 -21.60 32.18 -3.22
N ALA A 179 -21.89 31.31 -4.20
CA ALA A 179 -22.84 30.22 -4.06
C ALA A 179 -22.32 29.09 -3.14
N GLU A 180 -23.22 28.35 -2.46
CA GLU A 180 -22.82 27.20 -1.62
C GLU A 180 -22.14 26.12 -2.48
N PRO A 181 -20.92 25.64 -2.13
CA PRO A 181 -20.24 24.60 -2.89
C PRO A 181 -21.04 23.29 -2.97
N LEU A 182 -21.45 22.92 -4.19
CA LEU A 182 -21.72 21.53 -4.56
C LEU A 182 -20.42 20.89 -5.04
N VAL A 183 -19.99 19.84 -4.33
CA VAL A 183 -18.75 19.10 -4.56
C VAL A 183 -19.05 17.78 -5.26
N ALA A 184 -18.60 17.61 -6.50
CA ALA A 184 -18.61 16.33 -7.19
C ALA A 184 -17.39 15.49 -6.78
N VAL A 185 -17.58 14.21 -6.48
CA VAL A 185 -16.49 13.24 -6.28
C VAL A 185 -16.59 12.18 -7.38
N ILE A 186 -15.59 12.13 -8.26
CA ILE A 186 -15.57 11.29 -9.46
C ILE A 186 -14.80 10.00 -9.16
N GLY A 187 -15.50 8.87 -9.20
CA GLY A 187 -15.02 7.58 -8.73
C GLY A 187 -15.19 7.45 -7.22
N VAL A 188 -16.25 6.77 -6.78
CA VAL A 188 -16.57 6.54 -5.36
C VAL A 188 -16.29 5.09 -4.94
N GLY A 189 -15.17 4.54 -5.42
CA GLY A 189 -14.47 3.42 -4.77
C GLY A 189 -13.91 3.81 -3.39
N TYR A 190 -12.97 3.02 -2.84
CA TYR A 190 -12.50 3.17 -1.45
C TYR A 190 -12.09 4.62 -1.06
N VAL A 191 -11.30 5.31 -1.88
CA VAL A 191 -10.87 6.69 -1.59
C VAL A 191 -12.03 7.69 -1.74
N GLY A 192 -12.82 7.58 -2.80
CA GLY A 192 -13.92 8.50 -3.06
C GLY A 192 -15.05 8.40 -2.03
N GLU A 193 -15.31 7.22 -1.47
CA GLU A 193 -16.22 7.02 -0.32
C GLU A 193 -15.76 7.83 0.91
N HIS A 194 -14.47 7.78 1.25
CA HIS A 194 -13.91 8.61 2.33
C HIS A 194 -14.01 10.09 2.01
N LEU A 195 -13.76 10.51 0.76
CA LEU A 195 -13.93 11.91 0.36
C LEU A 195 -15.38 12.35 0.51
N VAL A 196 -16.34 11.59 0.00
CA VAL A 196 -17.78 11.89 0.17
C VAL A 196 -18.15 11.98 1.65
N GLY A 197 -17.74 11.01 2.48
CA GLY A 197 -18.01 11.01 3.92
C GLY A 197 -17.41 12.21 4.68
N ASN A 198 -16.21 12.65 4.30
CA ASN A 198 -15.59 13.82 4.94
C ASN A 198 -16.23 15.13 4.48
N PHE A 199 -16.47 15.30 3.18
CA PHE A 199 -17.02 16.54 2.62
C PHE A 199 -18.52 16.73 2.94
N ALA A 200 -19.32 15.65 3.01
CA ALA A 200 -20.74 15.71 3.37
C ALA A 200 -21.01 16.21 4.81
N ARG A 201 -19.98 16.23 5.68
CA ARG A 201 -20.04 16.89 7.01
C ARG A 201 -20.18 18.42 6.91
N LYS A 202 -20.04 19.00 5.72
CA LYS A 202 -19.98 20.45 5.47
C LYS A 202 -20.82 20.86 4.26
N PHE A 203 -20.47 20.31 3.10
CA PHE A 203 -21.01 20.70 1.80
C PHE A 203 -22.03 19.70 1.28
N ASN A 204 -22.81 20.10 0.29
CA ASN A 204 -23.62 19.15 -0.49
C ASN A 204 -22.66 18.41 -1.45
N VAL A 205 -22.82 17.09 -1.57
CA VAL A 205 -21.88 16.23 -2.30
C VAL A 205 -22.62 15.38 -3.33
N LEU A 206 -22.06 15.28 -4.54
CA LEU A 206 -22.51 14.39 -5.61
C LEU A 206 -21.42 13.35 -5.89
N GLY A 207 -21.61 12.11 -5.43
CA GLY A 207 -20.72 10.99 -5.75
C GLY A 207 -21.06 10.38 -7.11
N PHE A 208 -20.16 10.48 -8.08
CA PHE A 208 -20.31 9.87 -9.39
C PHE A 208 -19.51 8.57 -9.48
N ASP A 209 -20.13 7.50 -9.99
CA ASP A 209 -19.45 6.25 -10.37
C ASP A 209 -20.08 5.64 -11.61
N VAL A 210 -19.25 5.08 -12.50
CA VAL A 210 -19.72 4.31 -13.66
C VAL A 210 -20.39 2.99 -13.26
N SER A 211 -20.18 2.52 -12.02
CA SER A 211 -20.87 1.36 -11.46
C SER A 211 -22.20 1.75 -10.80
N GLU A 212 -23.31 1.51 -11.50
CA GLU A 212 -24.67 1.66 -10.92
C GLU A 212 -24.85 0.86 -9.63
N ALA A 213 -24.27 -0.35 -9.57
CA ALA A 213 -24.32 -1.21 -8.38
C ALA A 213 -23.59 -0.58 -7.19
N ARG A 214 -22.51 0.18 -7.42
CA ARG A 214 -21.80 0.94 -6.37
C ARG A 214 -22.61 2.16 -5.94
N VAL A 215 -23.17 2.91 -6.88
CA VAL A 215 -24.09 4.04 -6.63
C VAL A 215 -25.26 3.59 -5.73
N GLN A 216 -25.99 2.54 -6.14
CA GLN A 216 -27.11 1.96 -5.38
C GLN A 216 -26.68 1.34 -4.04
N SER A 217 -25.41 0.97 -3.85
CA SER A 217 -24.89 0.57 -2.53
C SER A 217 -24.72 1.76 -1.62
N LEU A 218 -24.08 2.82 -2.11
CA LEU A 218 -23.76 4.01 -1.33
C LEU A 218 -24.99 4.85 -0.98
N GLU A 219 -26.00 4.93 -1.85
CA GLU A 219 -27.28 5.58 -1.49
C GLU A 219 -27.95 4.92 -0.27
N ARG A 220 -27.91 3.59 -0.18
CA ARG A 220 -28.47 2.84 0.96
C ARG A 220 -27.61 2.95 2.22
N GLU A 221 -26.30 3.10 2.07
CA GLU A 221 -25.34 3.22 3.17
C GLU A 221 -25.35 4.61 3.82
N PHE A 222 -25.41 5.67 3.00
CA PHE A 222 -25.48 7.05 3.48
C PHE A 222 -26.90 7.49 3.86
N GLY A 223 -27.93 6.91 3.24
CA GLY A 223 -29.34 7.18 3.54
C GLY A 223 -29.90 8.50 2.96
N PRO A 224 -31.23 8.68 3.02
CA PRO A 224 -31.92 9.76 2.32
C PRO A 224 -31.57 11.15 2.85
N ASP A 225 -31.40 11.29 4.17
CA ASP A 225 -31.15 12.57 4.85
C ASP A 225 -29.70 13.07 4.73
N SER A 226 -28.81 12.30 4.10
CA SER A 226 -27.41 12.68 3.90
C SER A 226 -27.28 13.88 2.94
N LYS A 227 -26.28 14.74 3.19
CA LYS A 227 -25.79 15.74 2.23
C LYS A 227 -25.14 15.11 0.98
N ALA A 228 -24.81 13.82 1.03
CA ALA A 228 -24.38 13.06 -0.14
C ALA A 228 -25.60 12.56 -0.95
N LYS A 229 -25.49 12.68 -2.27
CA LYS A 229 -26.32 12.01 -3.28
C LYS A 229 -25.37 11.33 -4.27
N PHE A 230 -25.84 10.30 -4.96
CA PHE A 230 -25.01 9.53 -5.89
C PHE A 230 -25.68 9.42 -7.26
N THR A 231 -24.89 9.25 -8.32
CA THR A 231 -25.41 9.11 -9.69
C THR A 231 -24.42 8.35 -10.57
N SER A 232 -24.93 7.57 -11.52
CA SER A 232 -24.16 6.98 -12.63
C SER A 232 -24.21 7.83 -13.91
N LYS A 233 -24.87 9.00 -13.87
CA LYS A 233 -25.14 9.81 -15.06
C LYS A 233 -24.24 11.06 -15.11
N PRO A 234 -23.26 11.14 -16.03
CA PRO A 234 -22.25 12.20 -16.03
C PRO A 234 -22.80 13.64 -16.07
N SER A 235 -23.92 13.85 -16.78
CA SER A 235 -24.54 15.17 -16.96
C SER A 235 -24.92 15.88 -15.65
N ASP A 236 -25.22 15.11 -14.62
CA ASP A 236 -25.73 15.63 -13.35
C ASP A 236 -24.65 16.41 -12.60
N MET A 237 -23.37 16.13 -12.91
CA MET A 237 -22.21 16.89 -12.43
C MET A 237 -22.16 18.33 -12.98
N GLY A 238 -22.92 18.68 -14.02
CA GLY A 238 -23.01 20.06 -14.53
C GLY A 238 -23.56 21.08 -13.52
N ALA A 239 -24.25 20.61 -12.48
CA ALA A 239 -24.66 21.44 -11.36
C ALA A 239 -23.50 21.80 -10.40
N ALA A 240 -22.41 21.03 -10.40
CA ALA A 240 -21.32 21.15 -9.43
C ALA A 240 -20.41 22.38 -9.66
N THR A 241 -19.61 22.68 -8.65
CA THR A 241 -18.67 23.82 -8.62
C THR A 241 -17.24 23.39 -8.34
N HIS A 242 -17.08 22.31 -7.56
CA HIS A 242 -15.80 21.72 -7.19
C HIS A 242 -15.82 20.23 -7.59
N PHE A 243 -14.72 19.71 -8.13
CA PHE A 243 -14.61 18.36 -8.69
C PHE A 243 -13.37 17.66 -8.14
N LEU A 244 -13.57 16.57 -7.40
CA LEU A 244 -12.50 15.77 -6.78
C LEU A 244 -12.36 14.44 -7.52
N ILE A 245 -11.22 14.21 -8.17
CA ILE A 245 -11.03 13.05 -9.07
C ILE A 245 -10.31 11.92 -8.34
N SER A 246 -11.06 10.87 -7.99
CA SER A 246 -10.63 9.72 -7.18
C SER A 246 -10.79 8.39 -7.93
N VAL A 247 -10.63 8.40 -9.26
CA VAL A 247 -10.72 7.20 -10.10
C VAL A 247 -9.48 6.30 -9.95
N PRO A 248 -9.59 4.99 -10.24
CA PRO A 248 -8.44 4.08 -10.19
C PRO A 248 -7.35 4.46 -11.17
N THR A 249 -6.11 4.39 -10.73
CA THR A 249 -4.92 4.38 -11.58
C THR A 249 -4.30 3.00 -11.47
N LEU A 250 -4.17 2.30 -12.58
CA LEU A 250 -3.77 0.89 -12.60
C LEU A 250 -2.34 0.72 -13.12
N LEU A 251 -1.81 -0.50 -13.05
CA LEU A 251 -0.64 -0.90 -13.82
C LEU A 251 -1.08 -1.85 -14.93
N ARG A 252 -0.53 -1.65 -16.11
CA ARG A 252 -0.65 -2.59 -17.24
C ARG A 252 0.23 -3.83 -17.00
N PRO A 253 0.08 -4.91 -17.79
CA PRO A 253 0.92 -6.12 -17.64
C PRO A 253 2.42 -5.86 -17.77
N ASP A 254 2.82 -4.83 -18.52
CA ASP A 254 4.21 -4.35 -18.67
C ASP A 254 4.70 -3.44 -17.53
N GLN A 255 3.89 -3.26 -16.48
CA GLN A 255 4.14 -2.42 -15.30
C GLN A 255 4.16 -0.91 -15.60
N THR A 256 3.71 -0.46 -16.78
CA THR A 256 3.45 0.96 -17.06
C THR A 256 2.17 1.44 -16.36
N VAL A 257 2.14 2.72 -15.98
CA VAL A 257 0.98 3.36 -15.33
C VAL A 257 -0.13 3.57 -16.36
N ASP A 258 -1.32 3.01 -16.09
CA ASP A 258 -2.48 3.27 -16.95
C ASP A 258 -3.21 4.56 -16.54
N THR A 259 -3.43 5.42 -17.53
CA THR A 259 -4.08 6.74 -17.36
C THR A 259 -5.49 6.80 -17.94
N SER A 260 -6.00 5.68 -18.48
CA SER A 260 -7.33 5.55 -19.12
C SER A 260 -8.45 6.19 -18.28
N PHE A 261 -8.66 5.73 -17.05
CA PHE A 261 -9.67 6.22 -16.12
C PHE A 261 -9.51 7.71 -15.79
N LEU A 262 -8.27 8.17 -15.55
CA LEU A 262 -8.00 9.56 -15.23
C LEU A 262 -8.28 10.49 -16.43
N ARG A 263 -7.94 10.05 -17.65
CA ARG A 263 -8.27 10.78 -18.89
C ARG A 263 -9.78 10.78 -19.17
N SER A 264 -10.49 9.67 -18.90
CA SER A 264 -11.96 9.58 -18.98
C SER A 264 -12.64 10.53 -17.97
N ALA A 265 -12.20 10.53 -16.71
CA ALA A 265 -12.66 11.47 -15.69
C ALA A 265 -12.42 12.94 -16.09
N LEU A 266 -11.27 13.24 -16.69
CA LEU A 266 -10.96 14.57 -17.21
C LEU A 266 -11.79 14.94 -18.45
N LYS A 267 -12.16 14.00 -19.35
CA LYS A 267 -13.16 14.25 -20.42
C LYS A 267 -14.52 14.61 -19.81
N ASN A 268 -14.98 13.89 -18.79
CA ASN A 268 -16.24 14.22 -18.11
C ASN A 268 -16.20 15.59 -17.39
N VAL A 269 -15.08 15.96 -16.75
CA VAL A 269 -14.89 17.32 -16.21
C VAL A 269 -14.88 18.37 -17.34
N ALA A 270 -14.21 18.10 -18.47
CA ALA A 270 -14.22 18.99 -19.63
C ALA A 270 -15.63 19.17 -20.22
N THR A 271 -16.45 18.13 -20.28
CA THR A 271 -17.82 18.23 -20.81
C THR A 271 -18.74 19.04 -19.89
N TYR A 272 -18.67 18.84 -18.56
CA TYR A 272 -19.71 19.35 -17.65
C TYR A 272 -19.27 20.49 -16.71
N ALA A 273 -17.98 20.74 -16.51
CA ALA A 273 -17.53 21.81 -15.61
C ALA A 273 -17.54 23.21 -16.26
N ARG A 274 -17.83 24.22 -15.44
CA ARG A 274 -18.00 25.63 -15.82
C ARG A 274 -16.74 26.44 -15.54
N ALA A 275 -16.54 27.54 -16.25
CA ALA A 275 -15.42 28.45 -16.00
C ALA A 275 -15.44 28.92 -14.54
N GLY A 276 -14.27 28.93 -13.89
CA GLY A 276 -14.09 29.19 -12.47
C GLY A 276 -14.23 27.97 -11.54
N SER A 277 -14.67 26.81 -12.03
CA SER A 277 -14.74 25.58 -11.22
C SER A 277 -13.38 25.18 -10.64
N VAL A 278 -13.40 24.56 -9.45
CA VAL A 278 -12.20 24.01 -8.81
C VAL A 278 -12.07 22.52 -9.13
N VAL A 279 -10.93 22.08 -9.65
CA VAL A 279 -10.67 20.68 -10.02
C VAL A 279 -9.42 20.18 -9.31
N VAL A 280 -9.55 19.08 -8.55
CA VAL A 280 -8.46 18.51 -7.76
C VAL A 280 -8.30 17.03 -8.07
N VAL A 281 -7.08 16.62 -8.44
CA VAL A 281 -6.73 15.20 -8.51
C VAL A 281 -6.50 14.67 -7.09
N GLU A 282 -7.15 13.55 -6.78
CA GLU A 282 -7.03 12.81 -5.51
C GLU A 282 -6.43 11.40 -5.75
N SER A 283 -6.64 10.84 -6.94
CA SER A 283 -5.95 9.66 -7.47
C SER A 283 -4.42 9.79 -7.31
N SER A 284 -3.75 8.69 -6.97
CA SER A 284 -2.28 8.66 -7.01
C SER A 284 -1.81 8.73 -8.46
N VAL A 285 -0.75 9.48 -8.76
CA VAL A 285 -0.23 9.65 -10.12
C VAL A 285 1.30 9.69 -10.14
N ALA A 286 1.91 9.54 -11.32
CA ALA A 286 3.35 9.77 -11.50
C ALA A 286 3.69 11.26 -11.37
N VAL A 287 4.94 11.60 -11.02
CA VAL A 287 5.34 13.00 -10.79
C VAL A 287 5.29 13.81 -12.09
N GLY A 288 4.60 14.95 -12.07
CA GLY A 288 4.30 15.81 -13.22
C GLY A 288 2.97 15.51 -13.92
N MET A 289 2.29 14.41 -13.59
CA MET A 289 1.12 13.95 -14.34
C MET A 289 -0.12 14.82 -14.14
N THR A 290 -0.35 15.40 -12.96
CA THR A 290 -1.43 16.39 -12.77
C THR A 290 -1.21 17.59 -13.70
N ARG A 291 0.04 18.05 -13.86
CA ARG A 291 0.35 19.15 -14.78
C ARG A 291 0.14 18.76 -16.24
N GLU A 292 0.60 17.57 -16.65
CA GLU A 292 0.40 17.07 -18.01
C GLU A 292 -1.10 17.00 -18.39
N LEU A 293 -1.91 16.43 -17.50
CA LEU A 293 -3.29 16.04 -17.83
C LEU A 293 -4.33 17.11 -17.52
N LEU A 294 -4.23 17.77 -16.37
CA LEU A 294 -5.19 18.78 -15.93
C LEU A 294 -4.74 20.21 -16.29
N GLY A 295 -3.44 20.47 -16.39
CA GLY A 295 -2.90 21.80 -16.67
C GLY A 295 -3.45 22.48 -17.94
N PRO A 296 -3.36 21.85 -19.13
CA PRO A 296 -3.89 22.42 -20.36
C PRO A 296 -5.39 22.68 -20.29
N LEU A 297 -6.16 21.69 -19.82
CA LEU A 297 -7.62 21.78 -19.66
C LEU A 297 -8.02 22.93 -18.71
N ALA A 298 -7.32 23.06 -17.58
CA ALA A 298 -7.59 24.12 -16.60
C ALA A 298 -7.29 25.51 -17.14
N GLN A 299 -6.23 25.67 -17.94
CA GLN A 299 -5.88 26.94 -18.57
C GLN A 299 -6.88 27.32 -19.67
N GLU A 300 -7.27 26.38 -20.52
CA GLU A 300 -8.26 26.55 -21.59
C GLU A 300 -9.65 26.91 -21.04
N ARG A 301 -10.10 26.20 -20.00
CA ARG A 301 -11.46 26.30 -19.44
C ARG A 301 -11.56 27.20 -18.20
N HIS A 302 -10.46 27.84 -17.83
CA HIS A 302 -10.34 28.72 -16.67
C HIS A 302 -10.78 28.05 -15.35
N PHE A 303 -10.33 26.82 -15.11
CA PHE A 303 -10.54 26.10 -13.86
C PHE A 303 -9.40 26.38 -12.87
N PHE A 304 -9.73 26.60 -11.60
CA PHE A 304 -8.73 26.53 -10.53
C PHE A 304 -8.34 25.07 -10.34
N ALA A 305 -7.05 24.73 -10.43
CA ALA A 305 -6.63 23.34 -10.63
C ALA A 305 -5.45 22.90 -9.75
N GLY A 306 -5.43 21.63 -9.33
CA GLY A 306 -4.36 21.13 -8.48
C GLY A 306 -4.46 19.66 -8.08
N MET A 307 -3.71 19.30 -7.04
CA MET A 307 -3.53 17.93 -6.55
C MET A 307 -3.58 17.88 -5.01
N SER A 308 -4.28 16.88 -4.48
CA SER A 308 -4.30 16.55 -3.04
C SER A 308 -4.23 15.03 -2.86
N PRO A 309 -3.07 14.44 -2.54
CA PRO A 309 -2.96 12.99 -2.40
C PRO A 309 -3.75 12.48 -1.20
N GLU A 310 -4.41 11.33 -1.35
CA GLU A 310 -4.99 10.62 -0.21
C GLU A 310 -3.94 9.82 0.59
N ARG A 311 -4.08 9.77 1.92
CA ARG A 311 -3.08 9.27 2.89
C ARG A 311 -3.64 8.29 3.95
N VAL A 312 -4.93 7.93 3.94
CA VAL A 312 -5.49 6.86 4.81
C VAL A 312 -4.78 5.50 4.65
N ASP A 313 -4.81 4.69 5.71
CA ASP A 313 -4.35 3.29 5.72
C ASP A 313 -5.56 2.33 5.80
N PRO A 314 -5.76 1.41 4.83
CA PRO A 314 -6.90 0.50 4.82
C PRO A 314 -7.09 -0.29 6.11
N GLY A 315 -8.31 -0.24 6.66
CA GLY A 315 -8.68 -0.88 7.93
C GLY A 315 -8.27 -0.12 9.20
N ARG A 316 -7.69 1.09 9.10
CA ARG A 316 -7.32 1.91 10.26
C ARG A 316 -8.32 3.04 10.48
N VAL A 317 -8.92 3.09 11.68
CA VAL A 317 -9.95 4.09 12.07
C VAL A 317 -9.43 5.30 12.86
N GLU A 318 -8.21 5.21 13.41
CA GLU A 318 -7.63 6.23 14.28
C GLU A 318 -6.21 6.62 13.80
N PRO A 319 -5.88 7.91 13.58
CA PRO A 319 -6.79 9.06 13.68
C PRO A 319 -7.87 9.03 12.58
N PRO A 320 -9.04 9.66 12.82
CA PRO A 320 -10.08 9.77 11.80
C PRO A 320 -9.58 10.58 10.59
N ALA A 321 -10.15 10.32 9.42
CA ALA A 321 -9.65 10.84 8.14
C ALA A 321 -9.49 12.38 8.11
N HIS A 322 -10.45 13.15 8.65
CA HIS A 322 -10.35 14.61 8.71
C HIS A 322 -9.20 15.14 9.59
N ALA A 323 -8.68 14.33 10.52
CA ALA A 323 -7.56 14.67 11.39
C ALA A 323 -6.18 14.27 10.81
N ILE A 324 -6.16 13.55 9.68
CA ILE A 324 -4.93 13.31 8.91
C ILE A 324 -4.58 14.61 8.16
N PRO A 325 -3.37 15.19 8.33
CA PRO A 325 -3.00 16.42 7.63
C PRO A 325 -3.09 16.27 6.11
N LYS A 326 -3.99 17.01 5.47
CA LYS A 326 -4.28 16.89 4.04
C LYS A 326 -3.31 17.79 3.26
N ILE A 327 -2.46 17.18 2.45
CA ILE A 327 -1.52 17.89 1.57
C ILE A 327 -2.32 18.48 0.42
N VAL A 328 -2.17 19.77 0.11
CA VAL A 328 -2.84 20.40 -1.05
C VAL A 328 -1.85 21.22 -1.87
N SER A 329 -2.12 21.33 -3.16
CA SER A 329 -1.28 22.07 -4.11
C SER A 329 -2.15 22.64 -5.23
N GLY A 330 -1.73 23.77 -5.80
CA GLY A 330 -2.36 24.38 -6.97
C GLY A 330 -1.37 24.55 -8.13
N LEU A 331 -1.90 24.61 -9.34
CA LEU A 331 -1.19 24.95 -10.58
C LEU A 331 -1.09 26.47 -10.74
N ASP A 332 -0.71 27.20 -9.69
CA ASP A 332 -0.71 28.67 -9.66
C ASP A 332 0.25 29.34 -10.66
N ASP A 333 1.20 28.57 -11.22
CA ASP A 333 2.06 29.01 -12.32
C ASP A 333 1.39 28.90 -13.72
N MET A 334 0.22 28.25 -13.80
CA MET A 334 -0.62 28.18 -15.01
C MET A 334 -1.97 28.88 -14.83
N VAL A 335 -2.61 28.73 -13.66
CA VAL A 335 -3.87 29.39 -13.28
C VAL A 335 -3.72 29.97 -11.86
N PRO A 336 -3.30 31.25 -11.74
CA PRO A 336 -3.06 31.89 -10.45
C PRO A 336 -4.29 31.92 -9.53
N GLY A 337 -4.10 31.63 -8.25
CA GLY A 337 -5.16 31.54 -7.24
C GLY A 337 -5.66 30.12 -6.98
N SER A 338 -5.21 29.13 -7.74
CA SER A 338 -5.62 27.73 -7.62
C SER A 338 -5.42 27.15 -6.22
N LEU A 339 -4.22 27.32 -5.63
CA LEU A 339 -3.92 26.87 -4.27
C LEU A 339 -4.84 27.54 -3.24
N ASN A 340 -5.16 28.82 -3.42
CA ASN A 340 -6.05 29.55 -2.51
C ASN A 340 -7.49 29.02 -2.59
N ALA A 341 -8.01 28.75 -3.79
CA ALA A 341 -9.33 28.15 -3.98
C ALA A 341 -9.42 26.75 -3.33
N ILE A 342 -8.39 25.92 -3.53
CA ILE A 342 -8.31 24.58 -2.93
C ILE A 342 -8.19 24.66 -1.40
N VAL A 343 -7.35 25.56 -0.86
CA VAL A 343 -7.24 25.77 0.59
C VAL A 343 -8.55 26.30 1.19
N ARG A 344 -9.27 27.22 0.53
CA ARG A 344 -10.61 27.73 0.96
C ARG A 344 -11.62 26.59 1.13
N LEU A 345 -11.62 25.62 0.21
CA LEU A 345 -12.48 24.44 0.27
C LEU A 345 -12.05 23.46 1.38
N TYR A 346 -10.81 22.98 1.32
CA TYR A 346 -10.35 21.84 2.14
C TYR A 346 -10.24 22.19 3.63
N SER A 347 -9.93 23.45 3.98
CA SER A 347 -9.82 23.92 5.37
C SER A 347 -11.15 23.95 6.13
N GLN A 348 -12.29 23.80 5.45
CA GLN A 348 -13.59 23.61 6.11
C GLN A 348 -13.82 22.16 6.56
N VAL A 349 -13.11 21.20 5.96
CA VAL A 349 -13.36 19.75 6.06
C VAL A 349 -12.32 19.04 6.92
N PHE A 350 -11.04 19.37 6.73
CA PHE A 350 -9.88 18.76 7.40
C PHE A 350 -9.33 19.68 8.50
N ASP A 351 -8.92 19.09 9.62
CA ASP A 351 -8.48 19.81 10.82
C ASP A 351 -7.11 20.49 10.62
N ASN A 352 -6.33 20.02 9.64
CA ASN A 352 -5.04 20.58 9.25
C ASN A 352 -4.83 20.40 7.74
N VAL A 353 -4.64 21.51 7.03
CA VAL A 353 -4.34 21.55 5.59
C VAL A 353 -2.92 22.07 5.41
N VAL A 354 -2.10 21.31 4.67
CA VAL A 354 -0.69 21.61 4.44
C VAL A 354 -0.50 22.00 2.97
N PRO A 355 -0.47 23.31 2.64
CA PRO A 355 -0.22 23.76 1.28
C PRO A 355 1.24 23.53 0.88
N VAL A 356 1.45 23.01 -0.33
CA VAL A 356 2.77 22.87 -0.96
C VAL A 356 2.83 23.59 -2.31
N SER A 357 4.04 23.92 -2.77
CA SER A 357 4.28 24.96 -3.78
C SER A 357 3.93 24.62 -5.23
N ARG A 358 3.59 23.36 -5.54
CA ARG A 358 3.16 22.86 -6.87
C ARG A 358 2.71 21.39 -6.78
N PRO A 359 1.95 20.85 -7.76
CA PRO A 359 1.51 19.45 -7.75
C PRO A 359 2.63 18.43 -7.60
N GLU A 360 3.77 18.66 -8.24
CA GLU A 360 4.91 17.73 -8.21
C GLU A 360 5.41 17.44 -6.79
N VAL A 361 5.25 18.39 -5.85
CA VAL A 361 5.60 18.18 -4.43
C VAL A 361 4.55 17.31 -3.75
N ALA A 362 3.27 17.47 -4.08
CA ALA A 362 2.17 16.69 -3.52
C ALA A 362 2.20 15.23 -4.04
N GLU A 363 2.37 15.06 -5.34
CA GLU A 363 2.57 13.76 -6.02
C GLU A 363 3.78 13.03 -5.43
N MET A 364 4.95 13.68 -5.40
CA MET A 364 6.18 13.12 -4.84
C MET A 364 6.01 12.77 -3.35
N THR A 365 5.26 13.54 -2.56
CA THR A 365 5.02 13.22 -1.14
C THR A 365 4.33 11.85 -0.99
N LYS A 366 3.28 11.58 -1.78
CA LYS A 366 2.57 10.29 -1.76
C LYS A 366 3.46 9.12 -2.17
N LEU A 367 4.23 9.31 -3.25
CA LEU A 367 5.15 8.28 -3.73
C LEU A 367 6.28 8.03 -2.72
N TYR A 368 6.84 9.08 -2.11
CA TYR A 368 7.87 8.98 -1.08
C TYR A 368 7.40 8.15 0.13
N GLU A 369 6.22 8.43 0.68
CA GLU A 369 5.65 7.69 1.81
C GLU A 369 5.45 6.19 1.51
N ASN A 370 4.97 5.87 0.31
CA ASN A 370 4.75 4.48 -0.11
C ASN A 370 6.06 3.75 -0.47
N CYS A 371 7.00 4.43 -1.14
CA CYS A 371 8.28 3.85 -1.55
C CYS A 371 9.23 3.67 -0.37
N GLN A 372 9.22 4.57 0.62
CA GLN A 372 9.91 4.37 1.89
C GLN A 372 9.38 3.11 2.58
N ARG A 373 8.05 2.91 2.61
CA ARG A 373 7.42 1.72 3.20
C ARG A 373 7.84 0.43 2.48
N MET A 374 7.91 0.42 1.15
CA MET A 374 8.46 -0.70 0.37
C MET A 374 9.91 -1.00 0.76
N MET A 375 10.79 0.01 0.76
CA MET A 375 12.21 -0.15 1.14
C MET A 375 12.39 -0.70 2.56
N CYS A 376 11.60 -0.23 3.52
CA CYS A 376 11.70 -0.70 4.91
C CYS A 376 11.19 -2.13 5.11
N ILE A 377 10.12 -2.55 4.41
CA ILE A 377 9.67 -3.95 4.43
C ILE A 377 10.71 -4.85 3.74
N ALA A 378 11.27 -4.42 2.60
CA ALA A 378 12.33 -5.16 1.92
C ALA A 378 13.55 -5.37 2.84
N PHE A 379 14.01 -4.32 3.52
CA PHE A 379 15.10 -4.41 4.49
C PHE A 379 14.77 -5.35 5.66
N ALA A 380 13.58 -5.26 6.25
CA ALA A 380 13.15 -6.16 7.32
C ALA A 380 13.14 -7.63 6.87
N ASN A 381 12.79 -7.88 5.61
CA ASN A 381 12.76 -9.21 5.01
C ASN A 381 14.14 -9.77 4.65
N GLU A 382 15.08 -8.94 4.19
CA GLU A 382 16.46 -9.35 3.97
C GLU A 382 17.21 -9.58 5.30
N MET A 383 16.93 -8.77 6.32
CA MET A 383 17.38 -9.03 7.69
C MET A 383 16.81 -10.37 8.22
N ALA A 384 15.57 -10.70 7.89
CA ALA A 384 14.97 -11.98 8.28
C ALA A 384 15.64 -13.18 7.60
N ASP A 385 15.88 -13.09 6.29
CA ASP A 385 16.59 -14.13 5.53
C ASP A 385 18.02 -14.34 6.06
N ALA A 386 18.70 -13.27 6.49
CA ALA A 386 20.03 -13.35 7.11
C ALA A 386 20.03 -14.06 8.48
N CYS A 387 18.97 -13.90 9.28
CA CYS A 387 18.88 -14.54 10.60
C CYS A 387 18.82 -16.09 10.53
N VAL A 388 18.28 -16.64 9.43
CA VAL A 388 18.15 -18.09 9.20
C VAL A 388 19.52 -18.80 9.30
N GLY A 389 20.56 -18.24 8.69
CA GLY A 389 21.92 -18.80 8.71
C GLY A 389 22.61 -18.77 10.08
N HIS A 390 22.02 -18.05 11.05
CA HIS A 390 22.53 -17.91 12.40
C HIS A 390 21.66 -18.60 13.46
N GLY A 391 20.51 -19.16 13.09
CA GLY A 391 19.55 -19.76 14.05
C GLY A 391 18.90 -18.75 14.99
N VAL A 392 18.76 -17.49 14.54
CA VAL A 392 18.20 -16.37 15.32
C VAL A 392 16.75 -16.12 14.90
N ASP A 393 15.86 -15.80 15.84
CA ASP A 393 14.50 -15.36 15.53
C ASP A 393 14.51 -13.91 14.97
N PRO A 394 14.11 -13.68 13.71
CA PRO A 394 14.06 -12.34 13.15
C PRO A 394 12.95 -11.47 13.76
N TYR A 395 11.92 -12.08 14.37
CA TYR A 395 10.87 -11.33 15.06
C TYR A 395 11.38 -10.76 16.39
N GLU A 396 12.06 -11.56 17.22
CA GLU A 396 12.81 -11.10 18.41
C GLU A 396 13.77 -9.96 18.03
N VAL A 397 14.57 -10.12 16.98
CA VAL A 397 15.50 -9.06 16.51
C VAL A 397 14.75 -7.77 16.16
N SER A 398 13.63 -7.86 15.43
CA SER A 398 12.82 -6.67 15.09
C SER A 398 12.19 -6.01 16.32
N GLY A 399 11.71 -6.80 17.28
CA GLY A 399 11.12 -6.33 18.54
C GLY A 399 12.16 -5.68 19.47
N ALA A 400 13.34 -6.27 19.59
CA ALA A 400 14.46 -5.72 20.33
C ALA A 400 14.93 -4.39 19.71
N ALA A 401 15.08 -4.33 18.39
CA ALA A 401 15.42 -3.09 17.67
C ALA A 401 14.36 -1.99 17.87
N ALA A 402 13.07 -2.36 17.91
CA ALA A 402 11.95 -1.44 18.13
C ALA A 402 11.97 -0.73 19.51
N THR A 403 12.75 -1.22 20.48
CA THR A 403 12.93 -0.53 21.77
C THR A 403 13.74 0.76 21.66
N LYS A 404 14.48 0.97 20.57
CA LYS A 404 15.35 2.15 20.37
C LYS A 404 14.52 3.40 20.04
N PRO A 405 14.51 4.45 20.88
CA PRO A 405 13.60 5.59 20.73
C PRO A 405 13.99 6.62 19.65
N PHE A 406 15.03 6.36 18.84
CA PHE A 406 15.47 7.25 17.77
C PHE A 406 16.23 6.51 16.67
N GLY A 407 16.11 6.98 15.42
CA GLY A 407 16.90 6.49 14.29
C GLY A 407 16.64 5.02 13.92
N TYR A 408 15.51 4.46 14.34
CA TYR A 408 14.96 3.19 13.88
C TYR A 408 13.46 3.39 13.70
N MET A 409 12.89 2.83 12.63
CA MET A 409 11.46 2.81 12.36
C MET A 409 11.03 1.33 12.38
N PRO A 410 10.18 0.88 13.32
CA PRO A 410 9.84 -0.52 13.43
C PRO A 410 9.13 -1.07 12.20
N PHE A 411 9.72 -2.11 11.61
CA PHE A 411 9.12 -2.97 10.59
C PHE A 411 9.41 -4.42 10.96
N THR A 412 8.39 -5.27 10.90
CA THR A 412 8.52 -6.71 11.14
C THR A 412 8.77 -7.45 9.82
N PRO A 413 9.39 -8.65 9.87
CA PRO A 413 9.39 -9.58 8.74
C PRO A 413 7.97 -9.90 8.23
N SER A 414 7.89 -10.33 6.96
CA SER A 414 6.66 -10.74 6.28
C SER A 414 6.92 -11.74 5.15
N LEU A 415 5.85 -12.40 4.69
CA LEU A 415 5.86 -13.23 3.48
C LEU A 415 6.13 -12.42 2.19
N GLY A 416 5.80 -11.13 2.19
CA GLY A 416 5.90 -10.24 1.04
C GLY A 416 5.20 -8.90 1.29
N VAL A 417 4.89 -8.18 0.20
CA VAL A 417 4.22 -6.86 0.22
C VAL A 417 2.94 -6.93 -0.61
N GLY A 418 1.81 -6.50 -0.04
CA GLY A 418 0.50 -6.57 -0.68
C GLY A 418 -0.34 -5.30 -0.61
N GLY A 419 -1.55 -5.39 -1.17
CA GLY A 419 -2.52 -4.30 -1.25
C GLY A 419 -2.39 -3.44 -2.52
N HIS A 420 -3.20 -2.40 -2.58
CA HIS A 420 -3.34 -1.54 -3.77
C HIS A 420 -2.27 -0.44 -3.90
N CYS A 421 -1.57 -0.10 -2.81
CA CYS A 421 -0.63 1.03 -2.78
C CYS A 421 0.84 0.59 -2.84
N ILE A 422 1.31 -0.16 -1.85
CA ILE A 422 2.75 -0.36 -1.60
C ILE A 422 3.47 -1.15 -2.72
N PRO A 423 2.92 -2.25 -3.28
CA PRO A 423 3.57 -2.96 -4.41
C PRO A 423 3.31 -2.30 -5.78
N VAL A 424 2.62 -1.16 -5.83
CA VAL A 424 2.17 -0.48 -7.06
C VAL A 424 2.84 0.89 -7.25
N ASN A 425 2.85 1.71 -6.20
CA ASN A 425 3.40 3.08 -6.25
C ASN A 425 4.90 3.19 -6.61
N PRO A 426 5.78 2.20 -6.32
CA PRO A 426 7.16 2.24 -6.82
C PRO A 426 7.26 2.41 -8.34
N TYR A 427 6.36 1.78 -9.11
CA TYR A 427 6.32 1.90 -10.57
C TYR A 427 5.94 3.29 -11.07
N TYR A 428 5.19 4.06 -10.28
CA TYR A 428 4.80 5.44 -10.59
C TYR A 428 5.96 6.43 -10.39
N LEU A 429 6.92 6.07 -9.53
CA LEU A 429 8.15 6.82 -9.36
C LEU A 429 9.19 6.39 -10.42
N LEU A 430 9.26 5.09 -10.71
CA LEU A 430 10.16 4.52 -11.73
C LEU A 430 9.77 4.88 -13.17
N SER A 431 8.50 5.21 -13.46
CA SER A 431 8.05 5.56 -14.82
C SER A 431 8.73 6.80 -15.41
N ASN A 432 9.30 7.68 -14.58
CA ASN A 432 10.08 8.83 -15.04
C ASN A 432 11.32 9.18 -14.16
N ASN A 433 11.75 8.29 -13.26
CA ASN A 433 12.97 8.46 -12.46
C ASN A 433 13.77 7.16 -12.33
N GLN A 434 15.10 7.26 -12.16
CA GLN A 434 15.96 6.09 -11.91
C GLN A 434 16.17 5.88 -10.40
N PHE A 435 15.55 4.84 -9.83
CA PHE A 435 15.74 4.43 -8.43
C PHE A 435 16.13 2.94 -8.34
N PRO A 436 17.39 2.56 -8.64
CA PRO A 436 17.78 1.15 -8.76
C PRO A 436 17.58 0.33 -7.46
N LEU A 437 17.78 0.94 -6.29
CA LEU A 437 17.52 0.28 -5.00
C LEU A 437 16.02 0.00 -4.77
N LEU A 438 15.15 0.94 -5.18
CA LEU A 438 13.70 0.79 -5.07
C LEU A 438 13.16 -0.23 -6.06
N GLN A 439 13.68 -0.23 -7.29
CA GLN A 439 13.38 -1.24 -8.30
C GLN A 439 13.74 -2.62 -7.77
N HIS A 440 14.98 -2.82 -7.32
CA HIS A 440 15.42 -4.11 -6.79
C HIS A 440 14.59 -4.55 -5.58
N ALA A 441 14.32 -3.66 -4.61
CA ALA A 441 13.45 -3.96 -3.47
C ALA A 441 12.03 -4.38 -3.90
N THR A 442 11.45 -3.69 -4.89
CA THR A 442 10.11 -3.99 -5.41
C THR A 442 10.06 -5.33 -6.13
N GLU A 443 11.01 -5.60 -7.02
CA GLU A 443 11.15 -6.88 -7.73
C GLU A 443 11.38 -8.05 -6.75
N ARG A 444 12.28 -7.87 -5.77
CA ARG A 444 12.57 -8.87 -4.74
C ARG A 444 11.37 -9.16 -3.84
N MET A 445 10.64 -8.14 -3.41
CA MET A 445 9.43 -8.32 -2.59
C MET A 445 8.27 -8.92 -3.37
N ARG A 446 8.15 -8.64 -4.68
CA ARG A 446 7.18 -9.25 -5.58
C ARG A 446 7.48 -10.74 -5.81
N ALA A 447 8.75 -11.12 -5.95
CA ALA A 447 9.18 -12.51 -6.13
C ALA A 447 9.26 -13.32 -4.82
N ARG A 448 9.20 -12.67 -3.65
CA ARG A 448 9.39 -13.30 -2.33
C ARG A 448 8.40 -14.45 -2.05
N PRO A 449 7.07 -14.34 -2.30
CA PRO A 449 6.13 -15.42 -1.98
C PRO A 449 6.42 -16.70 -2.79
N SER A 450 6.74 -16.57 -4.08
CA SER A 450 7.09 -17.69 -4.96
C SER A 450 8.42 -18.34 -4.56
N ALA A 451 9.42 -17.55 -4.15
CA ALA A 451 10.68 -18.08 -3.63
C ALA A 451 10.49 -18.85 -2.31
N ILE A 452 9.59 -18.40 -1.44
CA ILE A 452 9.24 -19.11 -0.19
C ILE A 452 8.48 -20.40 -0.49
N ALA A 453 7.50 -20.35 -1.39
CA ALA A 453 6.78 -21.53 -1.89
C ALA A 453 7.73 -22.60 -2.45
N GLN A 454 8.71 -22.20 -3.27
CA GLN A 454 9.69 -23.12 -3.84
C GLN A 454 10.54 -23.81 -2.75
N ARG A 455 10.99 -23.08 -1.72
CA ARG A 455 11.72 -23.69 -0.58
C ARG A 455 10.85 -24.71 0.18
N ALA A 456 9.57 -24.41 0.40
CA ALA A 456 8.65 -25.33 1.05
C ALA A 456 8.43 -26.62 0.22
N VAL A 457 8.25 -26.48 -1.09
CA VAL A 457 8.16 -27.61 -2.03
C VAL A 457 9.43 -28.46 -1.99
N ASP A 458 10.61 -27.86 -2.10
CA ASP A 458 11.87 -28.62 -2.14
C ASP A 458 12.18 -29.32 -0.81
N ALA A 459 11.83 -28.69 0.33
CA ALA A 459 11.98 -29.30 1.65
C ALA A 459 11.03 -30.48 1.88
N LEU A 460 9.73 -30.33 1.57
CA LEU A 460 8.75 -31.39 1.83
C LEU A 460 8.87 -32.55 0.82
N CYS A 461 9.13 -32.26 -0.47
CA CYS A 461 9.25 -33.29 -1.50
C CYS A 461 10.55 -34.12 -1.39
N ALA A 462 11.52 -33.69 -0.60
CA ALA A 462 12.69 -34.50 -0.24
C ALA A 462 12.33 -35.63 0.76
N GLU A 463 11.23 -35.49 1.50
CA GLU A 463 10.81 -36.42 2.56
C GLU A 463 9.60 -37.27 2.17
N LYS A 464 8.66 -36.69 1.40
CA LYS A 464 7.38 -37.32 1.06
C LYS A 464 6.98 -36.99 -0.39
N PRO A 465 6.59 -37.98 -1.23
CA PRO A 465 5.99 -37.69 -2.52
C PRO A 465 4.59 -37.10 -2.32
N ARG A 466 4.31 -35.96 -2.97
CA ARG A 466 3.03 -35.25 -2.93
C ARG A 466 2.53 -34.95 -1.49
N PRO A 467 3.23 -34.06 -0.76
CA PRO A 467 2.82 -33.58 0.56
C PRO A 467 1.67 -32.57 0.47
N SER A 468 0.94 -32.41 1.57
CA SER A 468 -0.21 -31.52 1.72
C SER A 468 0.17 -30.25 2.48
N VAL A 469 -0.15 -29.08 1.93
CA VAL A 469 0.18 -27.76 2.52
C VAL A 469 -1.08 -26.92 2.74
N LEU A 470 -1.18 -26.29 3.91
CA LEU A 470 -2.22 -25.31 4.24
C LEU A 470 -1.65 -23.88 4.25
N VAL A 471 -2.26 -22.96 3.52
CA VAL A 471 -1.89 -21.53 3.51
C VAL A 471 -2.89 -20.73 4.33
N VAL A 472 -2.42 -20.01 5.35
CA VAL A 472 -3.30 -19.31 6.31
C VAL A 472 -3.16 -17.79 6.15
N GLY A 473 -4.28 -17.12 5.87
CA GLY A 473 -4.33 -15.70 5.52
C GLY A 473 -4.16 -15.46 4.02
N MET A 474 -5.27 -15.30 3.32
CA MET A 474 -5.35 -15.07 1.88
C MET A 474 -5.61 -13.60 1.52
N GLY A 475 -6.23 -12.83 2.40
CA GLY A 475 -6.33 -11.36 2.27
C GLY A 475 -4.96 -10.66 2.39
N PHE A 476 -4.79 -9.49 1.77
CA PHE A 476 -3.47 -8.83 1.68
C PHE A 476 -2.91 -8.26 3.00
N LYS A 477 -3.74 -8.17 4.05
CA LYS A 477 -3.45 -7.59 5.37
C LYS A 477 -4.41 -8.21 6.39
N LYS A 478 -3.98 -8.35 7.65
CA LYS A 478 -4.85 -8.78 8.76
C LYS A 478 -6.12 -7.92 8.83
N GLY A 479 -7.28 -8.56 8.92
CA GLY A 479 -8.59 -7.89 8.99
C GLY A 479 -9.11 -7.40 7.64
N GLN A 480 -8.55 -7.87 6.51
CA GLN A 480 -9.02 -7.54 5.16
C GLN A 480 -9.28 -8.83 4.37
N SER A 481 -10.30 -8.80 3.52
CA SER A 481 -10.70 -9.89 2.61
C SER A 481 -10.21 -9.70 1.17
N HIS A 482 -9.70 -8.50 0.83
CA HIS A 482 -9.24 -8.21 -0.52
C HIS A 482 -7.93 -8.94 -0.87
N LEU A 483 -7.86 -9.46 -2.09
CA LEU A 483 -6.76 -10.30 -2.58
C LEU A 483 -5.69 -9.54 -3.38
N ALA A 484 -5.85 -8.22 -3.56
CA ALA A 484 -4.97 -7.40 -4.40
C ALA A 484 -3.49 -7.47 -3.97
N ASN A 485 -2.64 -7.99 -4.85
CA ASN A 485 -1.22 -8.30 -4.59
C ASN A 485 -0.99 -9.12 -3.30
N SER A 486 -1.92 -9.97 -2.88
CA SER A 486 -1.79 -10.68 -1.60
C SER A 486 -0.61 -11.68 -1.60
N PRO A 487 0.34 -11.57 -0.65
CA PRO A 487 1.45 -12.53 -0.53
C PRO A 487 0.99 -13.96 -0.26
N GLY A 488 -0.08 -14.15 0.52
CA GLY A 488 -0.63 -15.47 0.82
C GLY A 488 -1.21 -16.15 -0.42
N LEU A 489 -1.98 -15.39 -1.23
CA LEU A 489 -2.49 -15.89 -2.50
C LEU A 489 -1.36 -16.20 -3.49
N GLU A 490 -0.33 -15.37 -3.58
CA GLU A 490 0.77 -15.59 -4.52
C GLU A 490 1.65 -16.79 -4.13
N LEU A 491 1.85 -17.02 -2.83
CA LEU A 491 2.43 -18.27 -2.33
C LEU A 491 1.53 -19.47 -2.65
N ALA A 492 0.23 -19.41 -2.38
CA ALA A 492 -0.70 -20.51 -2.66
C ALA A 492 -0.73 -20.88 -4.15
N LYS A 493 -0.77 -19.88 -5.05
CA LYS A 493 -0.63 -20.06 -6.50
C LYS A 493 0.69 -20.75 -6.86
N SER A 494 1.80 -20.25 -6.30
CA SER A 494 3.15 -20.79 -6.57
C SER A 494 3.31 -22.23 -6.09
N LEU A 495 2.67 -22.61 -4.97
CA LEU A 495 2.62 -24.00 -4.50
C LEU A 495 1.85 -24.90 -5.48
N VAL A 496 0.65 -24.52 -5.92
CA VAL A 496 -0.13 -25.34 -6.87
C VAL A 496 0.56 -25.43 -8.23
N LEU A 497 1.13 -24.32 -8.73
CA LEU A 497 1.89 -24.26 -9.99
C LEU A 497 3.17 -25.11 -9.98
N SER A 498 3.62 -25.61 -8.83
CA SER A 498 4.71 -26.57 -8.76
C SER A 498 4.33 -27.99 -9.24
N GLU A 499 3.02 -28.29 -9.31
CA GLU A 499 2.42 -29.62 -9.53
C GLU A 499 2.90 -30.75 -8.58
N LYS A 500 3.68 -30.40 -7.54
CA LYS A 500 4.35 -31.34 -6.63
C LYS A 500 3.66 -31.52 -5.27
N VAL A 501 2.75 -30.62 -4.90
CA VAL A 501 2.12 -30.56 -3.56
C VAL A 501 0.61 -30.35 -3.69
N ASP A 502 -0.17 -30.92 -2.76
CA ASP A 502 -1.61 -30.67 -2.67
C ASP A 502 -1.85 -29.47 -1.73
N VAL A 503 -2.65 -28.49 -2.15
CA VAL A 503 -2.77 -27.19 -1.46
C VAL A 503 -4.21 -26.92 -1.00
N CYS A 504 -4.34 -26.40 0.22
CA CYS A 504 -5.57 -25.88 0.80
C CYS A 504 -5.29 -24.50 1.41
N TRP A 505 -6.32 -23.69 1.69
CA TRP A 505 -6.15 -22.41 2.39
C TRP A 505 -7.20 -22.15 3.47
N ALA A 506 -6.85 -21.35 4.48
CA ALA A 506 -7.74 -20.92 5.55
C ALA A 506 -7.71 -19.39 5.73
N ASP A 507 -8.86 -18.75 5.54
CA ASP A 507 -9.07 -17.33 5.83
C ASP A 507 -10.58 -17.08 6.00
N PRO A 508 -11.07 -16.81 7.22
CA PRO A 508 -12.50 -16.60 7.47
C PRO A 508 -13.10 -15.44 6.67
N LEU A 509 -12.28 -14.45 6.29
CA LEU A 509 -12.72 -13.22 5.63
C LEU A 509 -12.82 -13.37 4.11
N VAL A 510 -12.12 -14.33 3.51
CA VAL A 510 -12.10 -14.59 2.06
C VAL A 510 -13.05 -15.73 1.73
N LYS A 511 -14.05 -15.51 0.87
CA LYS A 511 -15.00 -16.56 0.48
C LYS A 511 -14.41 -17.49 -0.60
N GLN A 512 -14.91 -18.73 -0.70
CA GLN A 512 -14.39 -19.74 -1.64
C GLN A 512 -14.45 -19.26 -3.10
N GLU A 513 -15.47 -18.48 -3.45
CA GLU A 513 -15.71 -17.98 -4.81
C GLU A 513 -14.66 -16.96 -5.26
N ALA A 514 -13.85 -16.41 -4.33
CA ALA A 514 -12.75 -15.49 -4.65
C ALA A 514 -11.44 -16.22 -5.00
N VAL A 515 -11.31 -17.51 -4.67
CA VAL A 515 -10.17 -18.38 -5.04
C VAL A 515 -10.69 -19.79 -5.40
N PRO A 516 -11.55 -19.94 -6.42
CA PRO A 516 -12.23 -21.20 -6.71
C PRO A 516 -11.30 -22.34 -7.17
N GLN A 517 -10.06 -22.01 -7.58
CA GLN A 517 -9.06 -22.98 -8.05
C GLN A 517 -8.36 -23.74 -6.90
N ILE A 518 -8.49 -23.29 -5.64
CA ILE A 518 -7.83 -23.89 -4.48
C ILE A 518 -8.90 -24.11 -3.38
N PRO A 519 -9.03 -25.32 -2.80
CA PRO A 519 -10.04 -25.58 -1.77
C PRO A 519 -9.77 -24.81 -0.48
N ARG A 520 -10.80 -24.14 0.04
CA ARG A 520 -10.82 -23.55 1.38
C ARG A 520 -11.04 -24.64 2.43
N LEU A 521 -10.36 -24.52 3.57
CA LEU A 521 -10.62 -25.30 4.78
C LEU A 521 -11.94 -24.84 5.42
N ASN A 522 -12.86 -25.78 5.71
CA ASN A 522 -14.07 -25.47 6.48
C ASN A 522 -13.67 -25.07 7.91
N ASP A 523 -13.75 -23.79 8.27
CA ASP A 523 -13.23 -23.28 9.55
C ASP A 523 -13.83 -23.98 10.78
N VAL A 524 -15.10 -24.41 10.70
CA VAL A 524 -15.85 -25.00 11.83
C VAL A 524 -15.37 -26.42 12.20
N GLU A 525 -14.93 -27.20 11.21
CA GLU A 525 -14.56 -28.63 11.39
C GLU A 525 -13.07 -28.89 11.12
N GLY A 526 -12.43 -28.01 10.35
CA GLY A 526 -11.05 -28.12 9.89
C GLY A 526 -10.03 -27.50 10.86
N TRP A 527 -10.41 -26.50 11.65
CA TRP A 527 -9.47 -25.73 12.47
C TRP A 527 -9.33 -26.28 13.89
N ASN A 528 -8.72 -27.46 14.01
CA ASN A 528 -8.37 -28.09 15.29
C ASN A 528 -7.14 -28.99 15.13
N VAL A 529 -6.44 -29.26 16.24
CA VAL A 529 -5.17 -30.02 16.28
C VAL A 529 -5.26 -31.31 15.46
N LYS A 530 -6.23 -32.17 15.77
CA LYS A 530 -6.42 -33.45 15.09
C LYS A 530 -6.63 -33.29 13.57
N SER A 531 -7.56 -32.43 13.17
CA SER A 531 -7.88 -32.24 11.75
C SER A 531 -6.70 -31.67 10.97
N LEU A 532 -5.89 -30.79 11.58
CA LEU A 532 -4.68 -30.26 10.96
C LEU A 532 -3.58 -31.33 10.83
N GLU A 533 -3.30 -32.10 11.88
CA GLU A 533 -2.30 -33.18 11.89
C GLU A 533 -2.67 -34.37 10.97
N GLU A 534 -3.96 -34.68 10.81
CA GLU A 534 -4.42 -35.73 9.89
C GLU A 534 -4.39 -35.31 8.41
N ARG A 535 -4.33 -34.00 8.11
CA ARG A 535 -4.50 -33.45 6.74
C ARG A 535 -3.25 -32.82 6.13
N PHE A 536 -2.36 -32.22 6.93
CA PHE A 536 -1.31 -31.34 6.41
C PHE A 536 0.07 -31.70 6.97
N ASP A 537 1.06 -31.80 6.08
CA ASP A 537 2.47 -31.95 6.46
C ASP A 537 3.08 -30.58 6.85
N MET A 538 2.53 -29.49 6.30
CA MET A 538 2.97 -28.12 6.58
C MET A 538 1.81 -27.10 6.58
N ILE A 539 1.92 -26.10 7.46
CA ILE A 539 1.06 -24.92 7.53
C ILE A 539 1.95 -23.68 7.37
N ILE A 540 1.61 -22.79 6.44
CA ILE A 540 2.33 -21.54 6.18
C ILE A 540 1.38 -20.37 6.50
N VAL A 541 1.69 -19.61 7.56
CA VAL A 541 0.83 -18.53 8.05
C VAL A 541 1.33 -17.17 7.55
N ALA A 542 0.69 -16.68 6.48
CA ALA A 542 0.95 -15.34 5.94
C ALA A 542 0.40 -14.24 6.85
N PHE A 543 -0.80 -14.42 7.41
CA PHE A 543 -1.44 -13.45 8.32
C PHE A 543 -2.28 -14.13 9.40
N ARG A 544 -2.17 -13.65 10.65
CA ARG A 544 -3.06 -14.04 11.76
C ARG A 544 -4.44 -13.39 11.64
N GLN A 545 -5.24 -13.84 10.67
CA GLN A 545 -6.58 -13.31 10.38
C GLN A 545 -7.56 -13.44 11.55
N SER A 546 -8.52 -12.53 11.63
CA SER A 546 -9.59 -12.57 12.63
C SER A 546 -10.53 -13.74 12.35
N GLY A 547 -10.88 -14.51 13.39
CA GLY A 547 -11.82 -15.65 13.31
C GLY A 547 -11.17 -17.03 13.41
N LEU A 548 -9.84 -17.13 13.38
CA LEU A 548 -9.11 -18.38 13.66
C LEU A 548 -8.44 -18.32 15.04
N ASP A 549 -8.44 -19.44 15.76
CA ASP A 549 -7.67 -19.61 17.00
C ASP A 549 -6.24 -20.07 16.69
N PHE A 550 -5.27 -19.17 16.84
CA PHE A 550 -3.87 -19.49 16.55
C PHE A 550 -3.18 -20.30 17.65
N ASP A 551 -3.77 -20.44 18.83
CA ASP A 551 -3.17 -21.22 19.92
C ASP A 551 -3.23 -22.73 19.61
N VAL A 552 -4.16 -23.14 18.73
CA VAL A 552 -4.19 -24.48 18.09
C VAL A 552 -2.86 -24.83 17.43
N LEU A 553 -2.21 -23.88 16.76
CA LEU A 553 -0.97 -24.15 16.02
C LEU A 553 0.22 -24.44 16.94
N SER A 554 0.20 -23.94 18.18
CA SER A 554 1.25 -24.22 19.17
C SER A 554 1.16 -25.62 19.81
N GLN A 555 0.06 -26.34 19.56
CA GLN A 555 -0.20 -27.68 20.10
C GLN A 555 0.17 -28.80 19.12
N LEU A 556 0.39 -28.48 17.84
CA LEU A 556 0.75 -29.44 16.79
C LEU A 556 2.12 -30.09 17.08
N GLN A 557 2.22 -31.40 16.87
CA GLN A 557 3.42 -32.21 17.10
C GLN A 557 3.98 -32.80 15.80
N SER A 558 3.12 -33.15 14.83
CA SER A 558 3.53 -33.77 13.56
C SER A 558 3.66 -32.78 12.40
N THR A 559 2.76 -31.80 12.31
CA THR A 559 2.70 -30.81 11.22
C THR A 559 3.70 -29.67 11.42
N ARG A 560 4.46 -29.32 10.38
CA ARG A 560 5.38 -28.17 10.41
C ARG A 560 4.62 -26.85 10.30
N VAL A 561 4.99 -25.83 11.08
CA VAL A 561 4.38 -24.50 11.02
C VAL A 561 5.43 -23.44 10.70
N GLU A 562 5.24 -22.68 9.62
CA GLU A 562 6.02 -21.47 9.34
C GLU A 562 5.16 -20.21 9.59
N MET A 563 5.62 -19.36 10.53
CA MET A 563 4.97 -18.08 10.84
C MET A 563 5.64 -16.94 10.07
N TRP A 564 4.93 -16.41 9.06
CA TRP A 564 5.36 -15.24 8.28
C TRP A 564 4.70 -13.92 8.75
N CYS A 565 4.27 -13.91 10.01
CA CYS A 565 3.73 -12.77 10.76
C CYS A 565 3.81 -13.00 12.28
N ASN A 566 3.76 -11.90 13.06
CA ASN A 566 3.56 -11.90 14.51
C ASN A 566 2.08 -12.12 14.89
#